data_AF-A0A1X0BZA3-F1
#
_entry.id   AF-A0A1X0BZA3-F1
#
_cell.length_a   1.000
_cell.length_b   1.000
_cell.length_c   1.000
_cell.angle_alpha   90.00
_cell.angle_beta   90.00
_cell.angle_gamma   90.00
#
_symmetry.space_group_name_H-M   'P 1'
#
loop_
_entity.id
_entity.type
_entity.pdbx_description
1 polymer ?
#
loop_
_entity_poly.entity_id
_entity_poly.type
_entity_poly.pdbx_seq_one_letter_code
_entity_poly.pdbx_strand_id
1 'polypeptide(L)'
;MSAARLIAFADRYVAIYPAAMKILSTDREGLTAYLRFPTEHHHRIRHSNFIERTFGETRRRAKVIGRFPGETSCISIAPWPT
;
A
#
# COMPACT_ATOMS: atom_id res chain seq x y z
N MET A 1 -7.20 11.94 8.07
CA MET A 1 -8.62 11.53 8.01
C MET A 1 -9.04 11.17 9.42
N SER A 2 -10.06 11.82 10.00
CA SER A 2 -10.54 11.41 11.32
C SER A 2 -11.30 10.08 11.24
N ALA A 3 -11.29 9.31 12.34
CA ALA A 3 -12.03 8.05 12.49
C ALA A 3 -13.52 8.17 12.09
N ALA A 4 -14.15 9.32 12.34
CA ALA A 4 -15.52 9.60 11.94
C ALA A 4 -15.72 9.70 10.41
N ARG A 5 -14.74 10.20 9.66
CA ARG A 5 -14.81 10.27 8.19
C ARG A 5 -14.71 8.90 7.53
N LEU A 6 -14.01 7.94 8.15
CA LEU A 6 -13.95 6.56 7.64
C LEU A 6 -15.31 5.87 7.75
N ILE A 7 -16.03 6.07 8.86
CA ILE A 7 -17.36 5.51 9.07
C ILE A 7 -18.35 6.11 8.06
N ALA A 8 -18.39 7.43 7.93
CA ALA A 8 -19.28 8.09 6.96
C ALA A 8 -18.98 7.70 5.50
N PHE A 9 -17.74 7.34 5.19
CA PHE A 9 -17.36 6.81 3.89
C PHE A 9 -17.80 5.36 3.70
N ALA A 10 -17.61 4.51 4.73
CA ALA A 10 -18.06 3.13 4.70
C ALA A 10 -19.58 3.04 4.49
N ASP A 11 -20.36 3.81 5.24
CA ASP A 11 -21.83 3.82 5.15
C ASP A 11 -22.32 4.26 3.76
N ARG A 12 -21.61 5.19 3.12
CA ARG A 12 -21.97 5.69 1.79
C ARG A 12 -21.73 4.67 0.68
N TYR A 13 -20.65 3.89 0.78
CA TYR A 13 -20.20 3.02 -0.31
C TYR A 13 -20.42 1.53 -0.05
N VAL A 14 -20.97 1.15 1.12
CA VAL A 14 -21.24 -0.25 1.47
C VAL A 14 -22.16 -0.95 0.46
N ALA A 15 -23.15 -0.23 -0.07
CA ALA A 15 -24.10 -0.76 -1.05
C ALA A 15 -23.46 -1.05 -2.43
N ILE A 16 -22.37 -0.34 -2.77
CA ILE A 16 -21.71 -0.43 -4.07
C ILE A 16 -20.51 -1.38 -4.01
N TYR A 17 -19.75 -1.34 -2.90
CA TYR A 17 -18.52 -2.11 -2.72
C TYR A 17 -18.43 -2.75 -1.33
N PRO A 18 -19.25 -3.78 -1.04
CA PRO A 18 -19.34 -4.36 0.30
C PRO A 18 -18.02 -5.01 0.77
N ALA A 19 -17.28 -5.65 -0.14
CA ALA A 19 -16.00 -6.28 0.18
C ALA A 19 -14.92 -5.26 0.56
N ALA A 20 -14.84 -4.14 -0.16
CA ALA A 20 -13.87 -3.08 0.12
C ALA A 20 -14.19 -2.37 1.45
N MET A 21 -15.47 -2.11 1.74
CA MET A 21 -15.87 -1.50 3.00
C MET A 21 -15.66 -2.43 4.21
N LYS A 22 -15.80 -3.76 4.02
CA LYS A 22 -15.45 -4.73 5.07
C LYS A 22 -13.97 -4.65 5.44
N ILE A 23 -13.07 -4.59 4.46
CA ILE A 23 -11.63 -4.45 4.69
C ILE A 23 -11.31 -3.12 5.37
N LEU A 24 -11.93 -2.04 4.92
CA LEU A 24 -11.75 -0.70 5.50
C LEU A 24 -12.20 -0.62 6.97
N SER A 25 -13.26 -1.34 7.33
CA SER A 25 -13.71 -1.45 8.72
C SER A 25 -12.77 -2.29 9.60
N THR A 26 -12.24 -3.40 9.07
CA THR A 26 -11.31 -4.27 9.80
C THR A 26 -9.94 -3.61 10.00
N ASP A 27 -9.43 -2.89 9.00
CA ASP A 27 -8.09 -2.27 9.02
C ASP A 27 -8.10 -0.81 9.52
N ARG A 28 -9.15 -0.42 10.22
CA ARG A 28 -9.35 0.96 10.70
C ARG A 28 -8.20 1.46 11.58
N GLU A 29 -7.64 0.59 12.41
CA GLU A 29 -6.53 0.94 13.31
C GLU A 29 -5.24 1.19 12.54
N GLY A 30 -4.94 0.39 11.51
CA GLY A 30 -3.81 0.60 10.61
C GLY A 30 -3.94 1.90 9.82
N LEU A 31 -5.13 2.17 9.29
CA LEU A 31 -5.43 3.39 8.53
C LEU A 31 -5.40 4.67 9.37
N THR A 32 -5.46 4.58 10.70
CA THR A 32 -5.39 5.76 11.58
C THR A 32 -4.05 5.91 12.30
N ALA A 33 -3.19 4.88 12.24
CA ALA A 33 -1.87 4.91 12.87
C ALA A 33 -0.99 6.07 12.40
N TYR A 34 -1.09 6.47 11.13
CA TYR A 34 -0.29 7.58 10.60
C TYR A 34 -0.61 8.94 11.25
N LEU A 35 -1.79 9.09 11.85
CA LEU A 35 -2.22 10.34 12.51
C LEU A 35 -1.53 10.57 13.86
N ARG A 36 -0.81 9.57 14.37
CA ARG A 36 -0.01 9.67 15.60
C ARG A 36 1.31 10.42 15.36
N PHE A 37 1.71 10.61 14.11
CA PHE A 37 2.93 11.31 13.74
C PHE A 37 2.69 12.81 13.58
N PRO A 38 3.76 13.64 13.62
CA PRO A 38 3.67 15.06 13.28
C PRO A 38 3.09 15.30 11.88
N THR A 39 2.38 16.41 11.70
CA THR A 39 1.70 16.76 10.46
C THR A 39 2.65 16.90 9.27
N GLU A 40 3.92 17.25 9.48
CA GLU A 40 4.92 17.31 8.40
C GLU A 40 5.15 15.94 7.75
N HIS A 41 5.03 14.85 8.52
CA HIS A 41 5.27 13.50 8.02
C HIS A 41 4.06 12.86 7.36
N HIS A 42 2.85 13.36 7.63
CA HIS A 42 1.61 12.82 7.05
C HIS A 42 1.63 12.80 5.52
N HIS A 43 2.22 13.82 4.89
CA HIS A 43 2.32 13.86 3.43
C HIS A 43 3.18 12.71 2.91
N ARG A 44 4.36 12.47 3.50
CA ARG A 44 5.26 11.37 3.09
C ARG A 44 4.66 9.99 3.40
N ILE A 45 4.06 9.82 4.57
CA ILE A 45 3.50 8.52 5.02
C ILE A 45 2.27 8.13 4.19
N ARG A 46 1.45 9.09 3.75
CA ARG A 46 0.24 8.82 2.98
C ARG A 46 0.51 8.47 1.52
N HIS A 47 1.63 8.92 0.96
CA HIS A 47 1.98 8.65 -0.43
C HIS A 47 2.51 7.23 -0.60
N SER A 48 1.75 6.38 -1.30
CA SER A 48 2.23 5.07 -1.73
C SER A 48 3.24 5.14 -2.89
N ASN A 49 3.53 6.34 -3.42
CA ASN A 49 4.45 6.56 -4.55
C ASN A 49 5.77 5.80 -4.44
N PHE A 50 6.36 5.74 -3.24
CA PHE A 50 7.60 4.99 -3.03
C PHE A 50 7.38 3.48 -3.24
N ILE A 51 6.36 2.93 -2.57
CA ILE A 51 6.01 1.51 -2.65
C ILE A 51 5.61 1.12 -4.08
N GLU A 52 4.74 1.90 -4.70
CA GLU A 52 4.25 1.69 -6.08
C GLU A 52 5.38 1.77 -7.11
N ARG A 53 6.31 2.74 -6.94
CA ARG A 53 7.46 2.87 -7.83
C ARG A 53 8.41 1.68 -7.69
N THR A 54 8.75 1.31 -6.47
CA THR A 54 9.62 0.17 -6.16
C THR A 54 9.04 -1.13 -6.71
N PHE A 55 7.79 -1.45 -6.40
CA PHE A 55 7.14 -2.66 -6.93
C PHE A 55 6.92 -2.61 -8.44
N GLY A 56 6.60 -1.44 -8.99
CA GLY A 56 6.46 -1.23 -10.43
C GLY A 56 7.76 -1.49 -11.18
N GLU A 57 8.89 -1.00 -10.67
CA GLU A 57 10.22 -1.24 -11.23
C GLU A 57 10.60 -2.73 -11.14
N THR A 58 10.39 -3.37 -9.99
CA THR A 58 10.62 -4.82 -9.82
C THR A 58 9.78 -5.65 -10.79
N ARG A 59 8.48 -5.34 -10.94
CA ARG A 59 7.59 -6.04 -11.88
C ARG A 59 8.02 -5.86 -13.33
N ARG A 60 8.46 -4.67 -13.72
CA ARG A 60 9.00 -4.41 -15.07
C ARG A 60 10.26 -5.23 -15.34
N ARG A 61 11.20 -5.28 -14.39
CA ARG A 61 12.43 -6.08 -14.50
C ARG A 61 12.14 -7.58 -14.55
N ALA A 62 11.24 -8.07 -13.71
CA ALA A 62 10.83 -9.47 -13.71
C ALA A 62 10.13 -9.89 -15.02
N LYS A 63 9.31 -9.01 -15.60
CA LYS A 63 8.64 -9.29 -16.88
C LYS A 63 9.63 -9.52 -18.04
N VAL A 64 10.76 -8.81 -18.04
CA VAL A 64 11.80 -8.96 -19.09
C VAL A 64 12.58 -10.27 -18.93
N ILE A 65 12.76 -10.77 -17.70
CA ILE A 65 13.58 -11.95 -17.42
C ILE A 65 12.82 -13.26 -17.74
N GLY A 66 11.49 -13.25 -17.66
CA GLY A 66 10.63 -14.35 -18.12
C GLY A 66 10.63 -15.58 -17.20
N ARG A 67 11.77 -16.27 -17.04
CA ARG A 67 11.93 -17.42 -16.15
C ARG A 67 13.25 -17.32 -15.39
N PHE A 68 13.16 -17.24 -14.08
CA PHE A 68 14.32 -17.21 -13.21
C PHE A 68 14.99 -18.60 -13.18
N PRO A 69 16.30 -18.70 -13.48
CA PRO A 69 17.03 -19.98 -13.42
C PRO A 69 17.28 -20.49 -12.00
N GLY A 70 16.94 -19.73 -10.95
CA GLY A 70 17.00 -20.16 -9.55
C GLY A 70 16.63 -19.04 -8.55
N GLU A 71 16.34 -19.39 -7.30
CA GLU A 71 15.85 -18.46 -6.25
C GLU A 71 16.82 -17.29 -5.98
N THR A 72 18.13 -17.52 -6.08
CA THR A 72 19.17 -16.50 -5.87
C THR A 72 19.16 -15.40 -6.95
N SER A 73 18.68 -15.71 -8.16
CA SER A 73 18.59 -14.74 -9.26
C SER A 73 17.46 -13.72 -9.07
N CYS A 74 16.48 -14.02 -8.21
CA CYS A 74 15.42 -13.08 -7.85
C CYS A 74 15.92 -11.98 -6.88
N ILE A 75 16.94 -12.31 -6.06
CA ILE A 75 17.47 -11.40 -5.03
C ILE A 75 18.17 -10.19 -5.67
N SER A 76 18.83 -10.36 -6.83
CA SER A 76 19.53 -9.27 -7.53
C SER A 76 18.61 -8.20 -8.14
N ILE A 77 17.29 -8.46 -8.19
CA ILE A 77 16.29 -7.54 -8.76
C ILE A 77 15.52 -6.80 -7.67
N ALA A 78 15.53 -7.34 -6.45
CA ALA A 78 14.98 -6.65 -5.31
C ALA A 78 15.85 -5.39 -5.04
N PRO A 79 15.24 -4.20 -4.98
CA PRO A 79 15.94 -2.97 -4.66
C PRO A 79 16.28 -2.97 -3.17
N TRP A 80 17.35 -3.67 -2.79
CA TRP A 80 17.95 -3.54 -1.47
C TRP A 80 18.89 -2.33 -1.46
N PRO A 81 18.95 -1.57 -0.36
CA PRO A 81 20.02 -0.60 -0.16
C PRO A 81 21.29 -1.40 0.12
N THR A 82 22.16 -1.51 -0.87
CA THR A 82 23.59 -1.80 -0.65
C THR A 82 24.27 -0.61 0.01
#